data_AF-A0A453NA93-F1
#
_entry.id   AF-A0A453NA93-F1
#
_cell.length_a   1.000
_cell.length_b   1.000
_cell.length_c   1.000
_cell.angle_alpha   90.00
_cell.angle_beta   90.00
_cell.angle_gamma   90.00
#
_symmetry.space_group_name_H-M   'P 1'
#
loop_
_entity.id
_entity.type
_entity.pdbx_description
1 polymer ?
#
loop_
_entity_poly.entity_id
_entity_poly.type
_entity_poly.pdbx_seq_one_letter_code
_entity_poly.pdbx_strand_id
1 'polypeptide(L)'
;MSHKRNQQIPGGGESLDQLSERCVSCLYKIVEKHRGERVILVSHGGTIRELYRHASPVPLRGKIHNTSVTVVLVSGDTGRCIVKMCGDVSHLEATGVLENAFGGDKSSA
;
A
#
# COMPACT_ATOMS: atom_id res chain seq x y z
N MET A 1 6.37 6.65 21.64
CA MET A 1 7.61 6.91 20.88
C MET A 1 7.22 7.29 19.47
N SER A 2 7.25 8.58 19.12
CA SER A 2 6.98 9.04 17.74
C SER A 2 8.19 8.69 16.89
N HIS A 3 8.08 7.68 16.02
CA HIS A 3 9.12 7.40 15.04
C HIS A 3 9.13 8.56 14.03
N LYS A 4 10.23 9.31 13.99
CA LYS A 4 10.43 10.40 13.03
C LYS A 4 10.39 9.82 11.62
N ARG A 5 9.32 10.11 10.86
CA ARG A 5 9.12 9.61 9.49
C ARG A 5 9.98 10.32 8.44
N ASN A 6 10.56 11.46 8.82
CA ASN A 6 11.41 12.28 7.96
C ASN A 6 12.91 11.87 7.98
N GLN A 7 13.28 10.83 8.73
CA GLN A 7 14.65 10.33 8.76
C GLN A 7 14.95 9.47 7.54
N GLN A 8 15.99 9.83 6.78
CA GLN A 8 16.49 9.04 5.66
C GLN A 8 17.28 7.82 6.14
N ILE A 9 17.29 6.77 5.32
CA ILE A 9 18.06 5.56 5.59
C ILE A 9 19.51 5.79 5.11
N PRO A 10 20.54 5.49 5.94
CA PRO A 10 21.94 5.58 5.52
C PRO A 10 22.22 4.81 4.22
N GLY A 11 23.11 5.33 3.38
CA GLY A 11 23.39 4.73 2.07
C GLY A 11 22.47 5.23 0.94
N GLY A 12 21.71 6.32 1.16
CA GLY A 12 20.91 6.98 0.14
C GLY A 12 19.45 6.48 0.05
N GLY A 13 18.98 5.73 1.04
CA GLY A 13 17.59 5.28 1.09
C GLY A 13 16.62 6.39 1.53
N GLU A 14 15.36 6.24 1.13
CA GLU A 14 14.30 7.21 1.41
C GLU A 14 13.87 7.20 2.88
N SER A 15 13.40 8.35 3.35
CA SER A 15 12.57 8.42 4.55
C SER A 15 11.16 7.90 4.25
N LEU A 16 10.39 7.59 5.30
CA LEU A 16 9.00 7.17 5.13
C LEU A 16 8.12 8.29 4.53
N ASP A 17 8.46 9.55 4.78
CA ASP A 17 7.75 10.68 4.18
C ASP A 17 8.09 10.83 2.68
N GLN A 18 9.34 10.65 2.30
CA GLN A 18 9.76 10.61 0.89
C GLN A 18 9.08 9.46 0.13
N LEU A 19 9.06 8.25 0.72
CA LEU A 19 8.34 7.11 0.16
C LEU A 19 6.85 7.43 -0.01
N SER A 20 6.22 8.03 1.00
CA SER A 20 4.81 8.41 0.95
C SER A 20 4.53 9.40 -0.19
N GLU A 21 5.33 10.45 -0.31
CA GLU A 21 5.20 11.45 -1.35
C GLU A 21 5.34 10.82 -2.74
N ARG A 22 6.39 10.02 -2.95
CA ARG A 22 6.62 9.32 -4.22
C ARG A 22 5.48 8.38 -4.59
N CYS A 23 4.99 7.58 -3.63
CA CYS A 23 3.89 6.65 -3.86
C CYS A 23 2.58 7.37 -4.19
N VAL A 24 2.21 8.41 -3.42
CA VAL A 24 0.97 9.17 -3.64
C VAL A 24 1.03 9.97 -4.95
N SER A 25 2.17 10.57 -5.27
CA SER A 25 2.37 11.24 -6.57
C SER A 25 2.17 10.26 -7.74
N CYS A 26 2.75 9.06 -7.63
CA CYS A 26 2.57 8.01 -8.64
C CYS A 26 1.10 7.57 -8.78
N LEU A 27 0.40 7.36 -7.65
CA LEU A 27 -1.02 7.02 -7.65
C LEU A 27 -1.83 8.05 -8.44
N TYR A 28 -1.65 9.35 -8.18
CA TYR A 28 -2.43 10.37 -8.87
C TYR A 28 -2.11 10.50 -10.36
N LYS A 29 -0.88 10.21 -10.79
CA LYS A 29 -0.55 10.09 -12.23
C LYS A 29 -1.31 8.93 -12.89
N ILE A 30 -1.45 7.80 -12.20
CA ILE A 30 -2.23 6.65 -12.68
C ILE A 30 -3.71 7.00 -12.73
N VAL A 31 -4.26 7.59 -11.66
CA VAL A 31 -5.66 7.99 -11.58
C VAL A 31 -6.02 8.95 -12.70
N GLU A 32 -5.19 9.96 -12.96
CA GLU A 32 -5.45 10.94 -14.01
C GLU A 32 -5.38 10.33 -15.41
N LYS A 33 -4.46 9.39 -15.63
CA LYS A 33 -4.34 8.69 -16.91
C LYS A 33 -5.51 7.72 -17.18
N HIS A 34 -6.09 7.14 -16.13
CA HIS A 34 -7.08 6.05 -16.21
C HIS A 34 -8.42 6.41 -15.54
N ARG A 35 -8.88 7.66 -15.73
CA ARG A 35 -10.12 8.15 -15.12
C ARG A 35 -11.33 7.31 -15.57
N GLY A 36 -12.09 6.80 -14.60
CA GLY A 36 -13.27 5.96 -14.85
C GLY A 36 -12.97 4.49 -15.14
N GLU A 37 -11.69 4.11 -15.23
CA GLU A 37 -11.28 2.72 -15.45
C GLU A 37 -11.03 1.97 -14.14
N ARG A 38 -11.01 0.63 -14.22
CA ARG A 38 -10.54 -0.24 -13.14
C ARG A 38 -9.09 -0.63 -13.43
N VAL A 39 -8.18 -0.22 -12.55
CA VAL A 39 -6.74 -0.51 -12.68
C VAL A 39 -6.31 -1.54 -11.64
N ILE A 40 -5.49 -2.52 -12.05
CA ILE A 40 -4.78 -3.41 -11.13
C ILE A 40 -3.38 -2.85 -10.92
N LEU A 41 -3.02 -2.57 -9.67
CA LEU A 41 -1.67 -2.17 -9.27
C LEU A 41 -1.04 -3.32 -8.46
N VAL A 42 0.04 -3.89 -9.00
CA VAL A 42 0.86 -4.88 -8.29
C VAL A 42 2.04 -4.17 -7.66
N SER A 43 2.26 -4.35 -6.36
CA SER A 43 3.32 -3.66 -5.63
C SER A 43 3.74 -4.40 -4.36
N HIS A 44 4.65 -3.80 -3.61
CA HIS A 44 5.20 -4.33 -2.36
C HIS A 44 4.48 -3.74 -1.13
N GLY A 45 4.63 -4.40 0.02
CA GLY A 45 3.98 -4.01 1.27
C GLY A 45 4.26 -2.57 1.71
N GLY A 46 5.48 -2.05 1.50
CA GLY A 46 5.82 -0.66 1.83
C GLY A 46 4.97 0.35 1.04
N THR A 47 4.88 0.18 -0.27
CA THR A 47 4.05 1.02 -1.14
C THR A 47 2.57 0.89 -0.81
N ILE A 48 2.06 -0.33 -0.66
CA ILE A 48 0.65 -0.57 -0.32
C ILE A 48 0.29 0.10 1.01
N ARG A 49 1.19 0.05 2.01
CA ARG A 49 0.98 0.68 3.31
C ARG A 49 0.88 2.21 3.20
N GLU A 50 1.74 2.84 2.41
CA GLU A 50 1.69 4.29 2.22
C GLU A 50 0.46 4.74 1.45
N LEU A 51 0.05 3.98 0.43
CA LEU A 51 -1.22 4.24 -0.29
C LEU A 51 -2.45 4.05 0.63
N TYR A 52 -2.45 3.01 1.47
CA TYR A 52 -3.51 2.82 2.47
C TYR A 52 -3.55 3.97 3.48
N ARG A 53 -2.39 4.41 3.98
CA ARG A 53 -2.28 5.52 4.92
C ARG A 53 -2.80 6.84 4.33
N HIS A 54 -2.58 7.07 3.04
CA HIS A 54 -3.15 8.20 2.32
C HIS A 54 -4.68 8.09 2.17
N ALA A 55 -5.19 6.89 1.93
CA ALA A 55 -6.61 6.64 1.66
C ALA A 55 -7.48 6.40 2.90
N SER A 56 -6.89 6.19 4.08
CA SER A 56 -7.59 5.84 5.32
C SER A 56 -7.12 6.69 6.50
N PRO A 57 -8.04 7.24 7.31
CA PRO A 57 -7.68 7.94 8.54
C PRO A 57 -7.21 7.00 9.65
N VAL A 58 -7.47 5.69 9.51
CA VAL A 58 -7.10 4.67 10.49
C VAL A 58 -5.78 4.04 10.05
N PRO A 59 -4.79 3.85 10.94
CA PRO A 59 -3.54 3.18 10.58
C PRO A 59 -3.78 1.69 10.29
N LEU A 60 -3.16 1.18 9.23
CA LEU A 60 -3.19 -0.25 8.92
C LEU A 60 -2.50 -1.04 10.03
N ARG A 61 -3.25 -1.90 10.72
CA ARG A 61 -2.73 -2.84 11.71
C ARG A 61 -2.39 -4.17 11.05
N GLY A 62 -1.35 -4.85 11.55
CA GLY A 62 -0.94 -6.15 11.03
C GLY A 62 -0.04 -6.08 9.79
N LYS A 63 0.30 -7.25 9.26
CA LYS A 63 1.15 -7.42 8.07
C LYS A 63 0.30 -7.28 6.80
N ILE A 64 0.92 -6.80 5.72
CA ILE A 64 0.36 -6.95 4.38
C ILE A 64 0.86 -8.28 3.86
N HIS A 65 -0.04 -9.25 3.72
CA HIS A 65 0.31 -10.56 3.21
C HIS A 65 0.66 -10.46 1.72
N ASN A 66 1.64 -11.25 1.27
CA ASN A 66 1.91 -11.37 -0.17
C ASN A 66 0.64 -11.86 -0.87
N THR A 67 0.48 -11.44 -2.12
CA THR A 67 -0.71 -11.72 -2.94
C THR A 67 -2.04 -11.24 -2.35
N SER A 68 -2.05 -10.53 -1.21
CA SER A 68 -3.28 -9.95 -0.69
C SER A 68 -3.82 -8.82 -1.56
N VAL A 69 -5.14 -8.71 -1.62
CA VAL A 69 -5.84 -7.72 -2.45
C VAL A 69 -6.31 -6.56 -1.57
N THR A 70 -6.05 -5.33 -2.04
CA THR A 70 -6.59 -4.10 -1.45
C THR A 70 -7.33 -3.34 -2.54
N VAL A 71 -8.57 -2.93 -2.23
CA VAL A 71 -9.44 -2.19 -3.15
C VAL A 71 -9.61 -0.77 -2.62
N VAL A 72 -9.18 0.21 -3.41
CA VAL A 72 -9.35 1.64 -3.14
C VAL A 72 -10.24 2.24 -4.21
N LEU A 73 -11.31 2.90 -3.78
CA LEU A 73 -12.14 3.73 -4.65
C LEU A 73 -11.56 5.15 -4.66
N VAL A 74 -11.35 5.72 -5.85
CA VAL A 74 -10.91 7.10 -6.01
C VAL A 74 -12.02 7.92 -6.64
N SER A 75 -12.41 9.00 -5.99
CA SER A 75 -13.43 9.92 -6.50
C SER A 75 -12.88 10.70 -7.70
N GLY A 76 -13.59 10.67 -8.83
CA GLY A 76 -13.14 11.37 -10.04
C GLY A 76 -13.16 12.90 -9.89
N ASP A 77 -14.08 13.45 -9.12
CA ASP A 77 -14.26 14.89 -8.92
C ASP A 77 -13.25 15.50 -7.93
N THR A 78 -13.02 14.82 -6.80
CA THR A 78 -12.26 15.35 -5.66
C THR A 78 -10.91 14.68 -5.48
N GLY A 79 -10.63 13.57 -6.18
CA GLY A 79 -9.44 12.74 -5.97
C GLY A 79 -9.41 12.04 -4.60
N ARG A 80 -10.51 12.12 -3.83
CA ARG A 80 -10.61 11.51 -2.50
C ARG A 80 -10.55 9.99 -2.63
N CYS A 81 -9.65 9.39 -1.87
CA CYS A 81 -9.50 7.94 -1.80
C CYS A 81 -10.32 7.36 -0.63
N ILE A 82 -10.95 6.21 -0.85
CA ILE A 82 -11.69 5.45 0.15
C ILE A 82 -11.29 3.99 0.05
N VAL A 83 -10.76 3.42 1.13
CA VAL A 83 -10.48 1.99 1.19
C VAL A 83 -11.79 1.20 1.33
N LYS A 84 -12.05 0.29 0.40
CA LYS A 84 -13.22 -0.61 0.42
C LYS A 84 -12.88 -1.97 1.00
N MET A 85 -11.66 -2.44 0.77
CA MET A 85 -11.16 -3.73 1.22
C MET A 85 -9.65 -3.64 1.35
N CYS A 86 -9.06 -4.33 2.33
CA CYS A 86 -7.62 -4.34 2.53
C CYS A 86 -7.13 -5.69 3.03
N GLY A 87 -6.05 -6.19 2.43
CA GLY A 87 -5.40 -7.41 2.89
C GLY A 87 -6.20 -8.69 2.64
N ASP A 88 -7.12 -8.70 1.67
CA ASP A 88 -7.94 -9.88 1.39
C ASP A 88 -7.10 -11.01 0.77
N VAL A 89 -7.11 -12.15 1.43
CA VAL A 89 -6.41 -13.38 1.03
C VAL A 89 -7.38 -14.55 0.83
N SER A 90 -8.69 -14.31 0.84
CA SER A 90 -9.71 -15.37 0.71
C SER A 90 -9.53 -16.23 -0.54
N HIS A 91 -9.09 -15.64 -1.65
CA HIS A 91 -8.77 -16.36 -2.89
C HIS A 91 -7.63 -17.38 -2.76
N LEU A 92 -6.80 -17.28 -1.71
CA LEU A 92 -5.70 -18.20 -1.44
C LEU A 92 -6.12 -19.38 -0.57
N GLU A 93 -7.23 -19.29 0.16
CA GLU A 93 -7.68 -20.36 1.07
C GLU A 93 -7.84 -21.71 0.34
N ALA A 94 -8.31 -21.68 -0.91
CA ALA A 94 -8.47 -22.86 -1.75
C ALA A 94 -7.16 -23.40 -2.35
N THR A 95 -6.06 -22.65 -2.26
CA THR A 95 -4.78 -22.97 -2.92
C THR A 95 -3.80 -23.75 -2.04
N GLY A 96 -4.12 -23.96 -0.76
CA GLY A 96 -3.30 -24.72 0.18
C GLY A 96 -1.94 -24.07 0.51
N VAL A 97 -1.77 -22.79 0.17
CA VAL A 97 -0.51 -22.08 0.40
C VAL A 97 -0.37 -21.77 1.89
N LEU A 98 0.78 -22.16 2.45
CA LEU A 98 1.10 -22.01 3.87
C LEU A 98 1.00 -20.55 4.32
N GLU A 99 0.27 -20.27 5.40
CA GLU A 99 0.12 -18.94 6.02
C GLU A 99 1.48 -18.25 6.32
N ASN A 100 2.54 -19.05 6.48
CA ASN A 100 3.90 -18.59 6.79
C ASN A 100 4.77 -18.29 5.56
N ALA A 101 4.32 -18.62 4.33
CA ALA A 101 5.08 -18.35 3.11
C ALA A 101 5.08 -16.87 2.70
N PHE A 102 4.21 -16.08 3.33
CA PHE A 102 3.88 -14.72 2.91
C PHE A 102 4.11 -13.72 4.04
N GLY A 103 5.38 -13.47 4.37
CA GLY A 103 5.72 -12.45 5.34
C GLY A 103 7.17 -12.03 5.27
N GLY A 104 7.43 -10.91 4.57
CA GLY A 104 8.63 -10.13 4.85
C GLY A 104 8.57 -9.67 6.32
N ASP A 105 9.59 -10.00 7.08
CA ASP A 105 9.77 -9.54 8.46
C ASP A 105 10.53 -8.19 8.46
N LYS A 106 10.80 -7.66 9.67
CA LYS A 106 11.57 -6.40 9.81
C LYS A 106 13.03 -6.52 9.32
N SER A 107 13.44 -7.72 8.93
CA SER A 107 14.79 -8.10 8.47
C SER A 107 14.84 -8.34 6.96
N SER A 108 13.72 -8.27 6.27
CA SER A 108 13.65 -8.50 4.83
C SER A 108 14.13 -7.25 4.10
N ALA A 109 15.42 -7.26 3.75
CA ALA A 109 16.12 -6.24 2.98
C ALA A 109 15.78 -6.32 1.48
#